data_AF-R0KY91-F1
#
_entry.id   AF-R0KY91-F1
#
_cell.length_a   1.000
_cell.length_b   1.000
_cell.length_c   1.000
_cell.angle_alpha   90.00
_cell.angle_beta   90.00
_cell.angle_gamma   90.00
#
_symmetry.space_group_name_H-M   'P 1'
#
loop_
_entity.id
_entity.type
_entity.pdbx_description
1 polymer ?
#
loop_
_entity_poly.entity_id
_entity_poly.type
_entity_poly.pdbx_seq_one_letter_code
_entity_poly.pdbx_strand_id
1 'polypeptide(L)'
;MNLSELTTENDFELLNLSIKKCIRRIKDTVKNLKKNSEDCLLCQNKFKIHNIPDLIRIYSMIMHCLTYHCTSIVHFEIEDFFVVEVFLLKFIMKPEFKNIESIILFNNNHNEKLYKESLRNQLIALFQTHYHEKKIAFNCEQEIESLLYKYYKKLKLLGKTEYLDKPKYLLLILFLRNEYERFSKLFKDVEKDNFNLKLGILMNIIDENTSETEKLTEVYARSKTLNLKNEEMETFMRCINLKYKLELDDILDLFEDCCNIAVWVNNKKNKHHWEEFIRMWATNRRDSSNYVDNSMIDLCVVHLKFEDGWLIYNNSFAVNTSGFSRAIRLCTVAFRTTKSAKWKRRLLEVINDIFNNLDKVNLMILLENSYVELETLGFSTFLRVISELQRKLIKIKLEEEVIDTILSSYYSATVALDSLDVSKKLCAYSMDLYSKWTKSKQSFMFLTKKSSYDTRIYSNLLGICDNAKDCEQFYRLCKAILSDETRINREICRRLEKFHTNNCKECVYKNKQIITIKESKGFISHFFK
;
A
#
# COMPACT_ATOMS: atom_id res chain seq x y z
N MET A 1 21.96 12.84 8.69
CA MET A 1 20.85 13.81 8.72
C MET A 1 20.49 13.98 10.17
N ASN A 2 20.65 15.19 10.72
CA ASN A 2 20.60 15.48 12.15
C ASN A 2 19.19 15.22 12.72
N LEU A 3 19.12 14.34 13.71
CA LEU A 3 17.93 14.00 14.51
C LEU A 3 17.59 15.09 15.56
N SER A 4 17.88 16.35 15.24
CA SER A 4 17.49 17.53 16.01
C SER A 4 16.17 18.16 15.54
N GLU A 5 15.37 17.43 14.74
CA GLU A 5 13.98 17.78 14.44
C GLU A 5 12.99 16.94 15.28
N LEU A 6 13.42 16.52 16.47
CA LEU A 6 12.52 16.48 17.63
C LEU A 6 12.05 17.92 17.89
N THR A 7 11.01 18.35 17.17
CA THR A 7 10.18 19.51 17.50
C THR A 7 8.96 18.95 18.25
N THR A 8 8.62 19.24 19.51
CA THR A 8 9.15 20.11 20.57
C THR A 8 9.35 21.60 20.29
N GLU A 9 9.10 22.11 19.09
CA GLU A 9 8.87 23.55 18.85
C GLU A 9 7.36 23.76 18.62
N ASN A 10 6.51 24.32 19.49
CA ASN A 10 6.58 24.80 20.86
C ASN A 10 5.10 24.94 21.34
N ASP A 11 4.35 23.88 21.71
CA ASP A 11 2.85 23.92 21.82
C ASP A 11 2.16 24.58 20.58
N PHE A 12 2.76 24.53 19.39
CA PHE A 12 2.56 25.47 18.26
C PHE A 12 2.07 26.87 18.69
N GLU A 13 2.92 27.49 19.51
CA GLU A 13 2.82 28.78 20.19
C GLU A 13 1.47 29.06 20.89
N LEU A 14 1.13 28.20 21.86
CA LEU A 14 0.24 28.47 23.01
C LEU A 14 -1.07 29.18 22.62
N LEU A 15 -1.99 28.48 21.94
CA LEU A 15 -3.19 29.01 21.25
C LEU A 15 -2.86 30.14 20.28
N ASN A 16 -2.97 29.83 18.98
CA ASN A 16 -3.20 30.82 17.94
C ASN A 16 -4.21 31.88 18.47
N LEU A 17 -3.81 33.15 18.41
CA LEU A 17 -4.62 34.28 18.89
C LEU A 17 -6.07 34.20 18.40
N SER A 18 -6.28 33.64 17.21
CA SER A 18 -7.60 33.34 16.67
C SER A 18 -8.41 32.39 17.57
N ILE A 19 -7.90 31.20 17.91
CA ILE A 19 -8.58 30.24 18.82
C ILE A 19 -8.87 30.88 20.18
N LYS A 20 -7.89 31.60 20.72
CA LYS A 20 -8.01 32.33 22.01
C LYS A 20 -9.12 33.37 21.95
N LYS A 21 -9.24 34.10 20.83
CA LYS A 21 -10.31 35.09 20.60
C LYS A 21 -11.66 34.41 20.46
N CYS A 22 -11.79 33.38 19.63
CA CYS A 22 -13.03 32.62 19.42
C CYS A 22 -13.57 32.07 20.75
N ILE A 23 -12.75 31.32 21.50
CA ILE A 23 -13.21 30.73 22.76
C ILE A 23 -13.54 31.78 23.83
N ARG A 24 -12.83 32.92 23.85
CA ARG A 24 -13.17 34.03 24.75
C ARG A 24 -14.50 34.67 24.39
N ARG A 25 -14.75 34.94 23.10
CA ARG A 25 -16.05 35.44 22.63
C ARG A 25 -17.18 34.50 23.02
N ILE A 26 -17.06 33.20 22.73
CA ILE A 26 -18.05 32.20 23.15
C ILE A 26 -18.26 32.25 24.67
N LYS A 27 -17.16 32.22 25.44
CA LYS A 27 -17.21 32.23 26.91
C LYS A 27 -17.92 33.48 27.46
N ASP A 28 -17.55 34.65 26.97
CA ASP A 28 -18.06 35.93 27.45
C ASP A 28 -19.56 36.07 27.09
N THR A 29 -19.95 35.67 25.87
CA THR A 29 -21.36 35.58 25.48
C THR A 29 -22.14 34.61 26.36
N VAL A 30 -21.61 33.40 26.60
CA VAL A 30 -22.26 32.43 27.49
C VAL A 30 -22.40 32.99 28.91
N LYS A 31 -21.39 33.67 29.47
CA LYS A 31 -21.48 34.26 30.82
C LYS A 31 -22.59 35.30 30.95
N ASN A 32 -22.86 36.05 29.89
CA ASN A 32 -23.87 37.11 29.87
C ASN A 32 -25.31 36.62 29.65
N LEU A 33 -25.52 35.33 29.38
CA LEU A 33 -26.86 34.75 29.24
C LEU A 33 -27.62 34.70 30.58
N LYS A 34 -28.96 34.71 30.53
CA LYS A 34 -29.79 34.47 31.71
C LYS A 34 -29.53 33.07 32.27
N LYS A 35 -29.36 33.01 33.59
CA LYS A 35 -28.99 31.80 34.34
C LYS A 35 -30.12 31.35 35.25
N ASN A 36 -30.20 30.07 35.55
CA ASN A 36 -30.92 29.59 36.73
C ASN A 36 -30.07 29.84 37.99
N SER A 37 -30.62 29.56 39.17
CA SER A 37 -29.97 29.81 40.47
C SER A 37 -28.91 28.76 40.85
N GLU A 38 -28.54 27.85 39.94
CA GLU A 38 -27.58 26.78 40.22
C GLU A 38 -26.14 27.33 40.21
N ASP A 39 -25.27 26.70 41.01
CA ASP A 39 -23.85 27.01 40.99
C ASP A 39 -23.19 26.52 39.70
N CYS A 40 -22.35 27.38 39.10
CA CYS A 40 -21.66 27.07 37.85
C CYS A 40 -20.18 27.47 37.91
N LEU A 41 -19.31 26.48 37.72
CA LEU A 41 -17.86 26.64 37.71
C LEU A 41 -17.38 27.67 36.67
N LEU A 42 -18.04 27.75 35.51
CA LEU A 42 -17.69 28.75 34.50
C LEU A 42 -17.96 30.16 35.00
N CYS A 43 -19.11 30.39 35.64
CA CYS A 43 -19.55 31.71 36.08
C CYS A 43 -18.70 32.23 37.25
N GLN A 44 -18.34 31.36 38.18
CA GLN A 44 -17.62 31.70 39.41
C GLN A 44 -16.12 31.96 39.19
N ASN A 45 -15.50 31.27 38.25
CA ASN A 45 -14.04 31.27 38.12
C ASN A 45 -13.53 32.18 36.98
N LYS A 46 -12.35 32.76 37.20
CA LYS A 46 -11.53 33.42 36.17
C LYS A 46 -10.51 32.42 35.65
N PHE A 47 -10.56 32.15 34.35
CA PHE A 47 -9.65 31.21 33.69
C PHE A 47 -8.76 31.92 32.68
N LYS A 48 -7.49 31.53 32.67
CA LYS A 48 -6.54 31.85 31.60
C LYS A 48 -6.29 30.57 30.82
N ILE A 49 -6.11 30.70 29.51
CA ILE A 49 -5.86 29.57 28.63
C ILE A 49 -4.40 29.67 28.19
N HIS A 50 -3.57 28.80 28.74
CA HIS A 50 -2.15 28.73 28.38
C HIS A 50 -1.93 27.60 27.38
N ASN A 51 -2.45 26.42 27.65
CA ASN A 51 -2.22 25.21 26.86
C ASN A 51 -3.53 24.52 26.42
N ILE A 52 -3.41 23.37 25.75
CA ILE A 52 -4.54 22.57 25.28
C ILE A 52 -5.38 22.00 26.44
N PRO A 53 -4.81 21.48 27.54
CA PRO A 53 -5.57 21.10 28.72
C PRO A 53 -6.49 22.21 29.27
N ASP A 54 -5.99 23.45 29.34
CA ASP A 54 -6.80 24.60 29.77
C ASP A 54 -7.94 24.89 28.78
N LEU A 55 -7.70 24.71 27.47
CA LEU A 55 -8.72 24.87 26.44
C LEU A 55 -9.82 23.81 26.58
N ILE A 56 -9.47 22.54 26.79
CA ILE A 56 -10.46 21.48 27.04
C ILE A 56 -11.26 21.73 28.32
N ARG A 57 -10.58 22.21 29.38
CA ARG A 57 -11.24 22.62 30.63
C ARG A 57 -12.27 23.72 30.39
N ILE A 58 -11.89 24.80 29.70
CA ILE A 58 -12.84 25.90 29.47
C ILE A 58 -13.97 25.47 28.51
N TYR A 59 -13.65 24.67 27.50
CA TYR A 59 -14.61 24.12 26.55
C TYR A 59 -15.69 23.26 27.22
N SER A 60 -15.28 22.34 28.11
CA SER A 60 -16.20 21.49 28.90
C SER A 60 -17.08 22.32 29.85
N MET A 61 -16.51 23.34 30.50
CA MET A 61 -17.27 24.25 31.36
C MET A 61 -18.27 25.12 30.59
N ILE A 62 -17.89 25.62 29.41
CA ILE A 62 -18.80 26.33 28.50
C ILE A 62 -19.95 25.41 28.11
N MET A 63 -19.65 24.17 27.74
CA MET A 63 -20.66 23.18 27.38
C MET A 63 -21.63 22.89 28.52
N HIS A 64 -21.13 22.69 29.73
CA HIS A 64 -21.96 22.49 30.92
C HIS A 64 -22.88 23.69 31.16
N CYS A 65 -22.31 24.89 31.18
CA CYS A 65 -23.04 26.14 31.43
C CYS A 65 -24.13 26.36 30.37
N LEU A 66 -23.79 26.22 29.09
CA LEU A 66 -24.71 26.38 27.98
C LEU A 66 -25.87 25.37 28.03
N THR A 67 -25.57 24.12 28.36
CA THR A 67 -26.54 23.03 28.36
C THR A 67 -27.51 23.14 29.54
N TYR A 68 -26.97 23.30 30.75
CA TYR A 68 -27.73 23.12 32.00
C TYR A 68 -28.02 24.43 32.75
N HIS A 69 -27.10 25.40 32.73
CA HIS A 69 -27.20 26.63 33.52
C HIS A 69 -27.96 27.75 32.81
N CYS A 70 -27.75 27.90 31.50
CA CYS A 70 -28.40 28.91 30.68
C CYS A 70 -29.88 28.59 30.45
N THR A 71 -30.77 29.51 30.83
CA THR A 71 -32.23 29.42 30.58
C THR A 71 -32.63 30.07 29.26
N SER A 72 -31.81 30.99 28.74
CA SER A 72 -32.00 31.64 27.45
C SER A 72 -30.86 31.34 26.48
N ILE A 73 -31.10 31.59 25.19
CA ILE A 73 -30.07 31.55 24.15
C ILE A 73 -30.16 32.79 23.24
N VAL A 74 -29.00 33.24 22.79
CA VAL A 74 -28.80 34.34 21.82
C VAL A 74 -28.07 33.79 20.60
N HIS A 75 -27.98 34.60 19.54
CA HIS A 75 -27.18 34.27 18.37
C HIS A 75 -25.68 34.34 18.69
N PHE A 76 -24.91 33.36 18.18
CA PHE A 76 -23.46 33.26 18.30
C PHE A 76 -22.88 33.15 16.89
N GLU A 77 -21.65 33.64 16.71
CA GLU A 77 -20.86 33.39 15.50
C GLU A 77 -20.53 31.89 15.39
N ILE A 78 -21.11 31.21 14.40
CA ILE A 78 -20.95 29.76 14.20
C ILE A 78 -19.48 29.39 13.94
N GLU A 79 -18.77 30.26 13.23
CA GLU A 79 -17.33 30.15 12.94
C GLU A 79 -16.51 29.97 14.22
N ASP A 80 -16.86 30.65 15.31
CA ASP A 80 -16.09 30.57 16.55
C ASP A 80 -16.11 29.15 17.11
N PHE A 81 -17.27 28.49 17.07
CA PHE A 81 -17.37 27.10 17.49
C PHE A 81 -16.62 26.18 16.54
N PHE A 82 -16.82 26.37 15.23
CA PHE A 82 -16.18 25.57 14.20
C PHE A 82 -14.67 25.60 14.33
N VAL A 83 -14.10 26.80 14.46
CA VAL A 83 -12.66 27.04 14.58
C VAL A 83 -12.07 26.32 15.81
N VAL A 84 -12.74 26.43 16.95
CA VAL A 84 -12.32 25.76 18.19
C VAL A 84 -12.42 24.24 18.05
N GLU A 85 -13.52 23.72 17.53
CA GLU A 85 -13.73 22.28 17.43
C GLU A 85 -12.79 21.62 16.44
N VAL A 86 -12.63 22.19 15.24
CA VAL A 86 -11.70 21.68 14.23
C VAL A 86 -10.26 21.64 14.78
N PHE A 87 -9.87 22.65 15.56
CA PHE A 87 -8.58 22.64 16.26
C PHE A 87 -8.47 21.49 17.27
N LEU A 88 -9.50 21.28 18.09
CA LEU A 88 -9.53 20.22 19.09
C LEU A 88 -9.53 18.82 18.47
N LEU A 89 -10.14 18.62 17.30
CA LEU A 89 -10.16 17.32 16.59
C LEU A 89 -8.76 16.73 16.39
N LYS A 90 -7.74 17.58 16.18
CA LYS A 90 -6.34 17.14 16.05
C LYS A 90 -5.79 16.38 17.26
N PHE A 91 -6.36 16.61 18.45
CA PHE A 91 -5.90 16.03 19.70
C PHE A 91 -6.82 14.92 20.22
N ILE A 92 -8.11 14.97 19.85
CA ILE A 92 -9.12 14.05 20.40
C ILE A 92 -9.42 12.88 19.45
N MET A 93 -9.22 13.05 18.15
CA MET A 93 -9.43 11.97 17.18
C MET A 93 -8.30 10.96 17.24
N LYS A 94 -8.64 9.67 17.07
CA LYS A 94 -7.63 8.64 16.86
C LYS A 94 -6.95 8.89 15.51
N PRO A 95 -5.62 8.70 15.40
CA PRO A 95 -4.95 8.80 14.12
C PRO A 95 -5.49 7.71 13.19
N GLU A 96 -6.07 8.14 12.06
CA GLU A 96 -6.39 7.26 10.95
C GLU A 96 -5.27 7.35 9.92
N PHE A 97 -4.66 6.21 9.62
CA PHE A 97 -3.59 6.14 8.64
C PHE A 97 -4.14 5.80 7.26
N LYS A 98 -3.92 6.69 6.30
CA LYS A 98 -4.46 6.57 4.94
C LYS A 98 -3.42 6.24 3.88
N ASN A 99 -2.15 6.35 4.21
CA ASN A 99 -1.05 5.99 3.33
C ASN A 99 -0.02 5.15 4.09
N ILE A 100 0.68 4.30 3.35
CA ILE A 100 1.63 3.33 3.91
C ILE A 100 2.85 4.02 4.53
N GLU A 101 3.32 5.11 3.92
CA GLU A 101 4.47 5.88 4.42
C GLU A 101 4.25 6.41 5.83
N SER A 102 3.10 7.04 6.09
CA SER A 102 2.74 7.58 7.41
C SER A 102 2.67 6.48 8.47
N ILE A 103 2.20 5.28 8.12
CA ILE A 103 2.14 4.12 9.03
C ILE A 103 3.54 3.66 9.38
N ILE A 104 4.41 3.52 8.38
CA ILE A 104 5.78 3.08 8.59
C ILE A 104 6.52 4.08 9.48
N LEU A 105 6.42 5.38 9.18
CA LEU A 105 7.02 6.45 9.99
C LEU A 105 6.48 6.45 11.42
N PHE A 106 5.16 6.34 11.59
CA PHE A 106 4.53 6.32 12.91
C PHE A 106 4.91 5.09 13.72
N ASN A 107 4.93 3.90 13.10
CA ASN A 107 5.30 2.66 13.78
C ASN A 107 6.77 2.64 14.21
N ASN A 108 7.65 3.30 13.45
CA ASN A 108 9.05 3.45 13.81
C ASN A 108 9.27 4.45 14.98
N ASN A 109 8.25 5.26 15.33
CA ASN A 109 8.33 6.25 16.40
C ASN A 109 7.46 5.89 17.61
N HIS A 110 7.91 4.90 18.40
CA HIS A 110 7.19 4.41 19.58
C HIS A 110 6.86 5.51 20.60
N ASN A 111 7.78 6.46 20.80
CA ASN A 111 7.60 7.55 21.76
C ASN A 111 6.47 8.50 21.34
N GLU A 112 6.37 8.84 20.06
CA GLU A 112 5.29 9.70 19.54
C GLU A 112 3.93 9.03 19.68
N LYS A 113 3.84 7.71 19.44
CA LYS A 113 2.62 6.93 19.63
C LYS A 113 2.15 6.97 21.08
N LEU A 114 3.04 6.63 22.03
CA LEU A 114 2.72 6.65 23.46
C LEU A 114 2.32 8.06 23.93
N TYR A 115 3.03 9.09 23.49
CA TYR A 115 2.75 10.47 23.84
C TYR A 115 1.36 10.91 23.35
N LYS A 116 1.03 10.68 22.07
CA LYS A 116 -0.26 11.07 21.49
C LYS A 116 -1.42 10.36 22.17
N GLU A 117 -1.28 9.07 22.46
CA GLU A 117 -2.30 8.28 23.14
C GLU A 117 -2.49 8.75 24.60
N SER A 118 -1.39 9.00 25.31
CA SER A 118 -1.42 9.53 26.68
C SER A 118 -2.09 10.91 26.76
N LEU A 119 -1.70 11.85 25.87
CA LEU A 119 -2.29 13.18 25.80
C LEU A 119 -3.79 13.10 25.51
N ARG A 120 -4.21 12.29 24.53
CA ARG A 120 -5.63 12.10 24.20
C ARG A 120 -6.42 11.63 25.42
N ASN A 121 -5.94 10.61 26.13
CA ASN A 121 -6.59 10.06 27.32
C ASN A 121 -6.67 11.10 28.45
N GLN A 122 -5.61 11.90 28.64
CA GLN A 122 -5.62 13.00 29.59
C GLN A 122 -6.69 14.06 29.26
N LEU A 123 -6.82 14.45 27.99
CA LEU A 123 -7.82 15.43 27.56
C LEU A 123 -9.25 14.90 27.74
N ILE A 124 -9.49 13.62 27.45
CA ILE A 124 -10.79 12.98 27.67
C ILE A 124 -11.15 12.99 29.16
N ALA A 125 -10.22 12.57 30.02
CA ALA A 125 -10.44 12.59 31.46
C ALA A 125 -10.74 14.02 31.97
N LEU A 126 -9.98 15.02 31.53
CA LEU A 126 -10.23 16.42 31.88
C LEU A 126 -11.60 16.90 31.42
N PHE A 127 -12.02 16.56 30.21
CA PHE A 127 -13.35 16.91 29.72
C PHE A 127 -14.44 16.30 30.61
N GLN A 128 -14.31 15.02 30.95
CA GLN A 128 -15.29 14.30 31.78
C GLN A 128 -15.38 14.88 33.20
N THR A 129 -14.28 15.35 33.80
CA THR A 129 -14.32 15.97 35.15
C THR A 129 -15.17 17.25 35.22
N HIS A 130 -15.36 17.93 34.10
CA HIS A 130 -16.04 19.23 34.04
C HIS A 130 -17.36 19.19 33.27
N TYR A 131 -17.60 18.14 32.50
CA TYR A 131 -18.86 17.87 31.83
C TYR A 131 -19.28 16.42 32.02
N HIS A 132 -20.27 16.21 32.89
CA HIS A 132 -20.94 14.93 33.08
C HIS A 132 -22.32 14.98 32.42
N GLU A 133 -22.52 14.21 31.35
CA GLU A 133 -23.84 14.05 30.76
C GLU A 133 -24.66 13.05 31.61
N LYS A 134 -25.81 13.48 32.13
CA LYS A 134 -26.69 12.63 32.97
C LYS A 134 -27.36 11.47 32.22
N LYS A 135 -27.29 11.44 30.89
CA LYS A 135 -27.86 10.39 30.04
C LYS A 135 -26.75 9.81 29.16
N ILE A 136 -26.70 8.48 29.04
CA ILE A 136 -25.83 7.81 28.07
C ILE A 136 -26.16 8.39 26.69
N ALA A 137 -25.18 9.05 26.07
CA ALA A 137 -25.34 9.62 24.74
C ALA A 137 -25.25 8.48 23.72
N PHE A 138 -26.35 7.74 23.53
CA PHE A 138 -26.45 6.62 22.58
C PHE A 138 -26.00 6.97 21.15
N ASN A 139 -26.02 8.26 20.79
CA ASN A 139 -25.71 8.73 19.44
C ASN A 139 -24.46 9.65 19.43
N CYS A 140 -23.55 9.57 20.41
CA CYS A 140 -22.26 10.27 20.36
C CYS A 140 -21.16 9.24 20.14
N GLU A 141 -20.59 9.28 18.94
CA GLU A 141 -19.55 8.34 18.50
C GLU A 141 -18.14 8.76 18.99
N GLN A 142 -18.03 9.92 19.66
CA GLN A 142 -16.79 10.48 20.20
C GLN A 142 -16.84 10.64 21.73
N GLU A 143 -15.68 10.53 22.39
CA GLU A 143 -15.57 10.62 23.85
C GLU A 143 -15.66 12.05 24.41
N ILE A 144 -15.40 13.05 23.54
CA ILE A 144 -15.55 14.47 23.84
C ILE A 144 -16.64 15.02 22.92
N GLU A 145 -17.67 15.61 23.51
CA GLU A 145 -18.88 16.09 22.85
C GLU A 145 -18.65 17.38 22.02
N SER A 146 -19.52 17.63 21.03
CA SER A 146 -19.52 18.84 20.19
C SER A 146 -20.34 19.97 20.82
N LEU A 147 -19.70 21.11 21.06
CA LEU A 147 -20.29 22.32 21.61
C LEU A 147 -21.23 22.98 20.59
N LEU A 148 -20.85 23.00 19.32
CA LEU A 148 -21.69 23.48 18.21
C LEU A 148 -22.97 22.63 18.11
N TYR A 149 -22.86 21.31 18.25
CA TYR A 149 -24.03 20.44 18.27
C TYR A 149 -24.93 20.67 19.49
N LYS A 150 -24.35 20.88 20.70
CA LYS A 150 -25.15 21.22 21.90
C LYS A 150 -25.82 22.59 21.77
N TYR A 151 -25.14 23.58 21.17
CA TYR A 151 -25.73 24.87 20.84
C TYR A 151 -26.93 24.70 19.90
N TYR A 152 -26.77 23.97 18.79
CA TYR A 152 -27.87 23.62 17.88
C TYR A 152 -29.04 22.94 18.60
N LYS A 153 -28.76 21.96 19.46
CA LYS A 153 -29.80 21.25 20.23
C LYS A 153 -30.57 22.21 21.16
N LYS A 154 -29.87 23.16 21.79
CA LYS A 154 -30.48 24.19 22.64
C LYS A 154 -31.34 25.16 21.82
N LEU A 155 -30.89 25.57 20.62
CA LEU A 155 -31.69 26.37 19.69
C LEU A 155 -32.99 25.65 19.32
N LYS A 156 -32.90 24.37 18.92
CA LYS A 156 -34.06 23.54 18.56
C LYS A 156 -35.04 23.38 19.71
N LEU A 157 -34.54 23.16 20.94
CA LEU A 157 -35.38 23.05 22.14
C LEU A 157 -36.14 24.35 22.45
N LEU A 158 -35.52 25.50 22.21
CA LEU A 158 -36.10 26.82 22.47
C LEU A 158 -36.85 27.41 21.26
N GLY A 159 -36.97 26.65 20.17
CA GLY A 159 -37.64 27.10 18.94
C GLY A 159 -36.93 28.27 18.23
N LYS A 160 -35.62 28.41 18.41
CA LYS A 160 -34.79 29.51 17.85
C LYS A 160 -33.85 29.06 16.73
N THR A 161 -34.34 28.21 15.83
CA THR A 161 -33.50 27.62 14.77
C THR A 161 -33.00 28.64 13.75
N GLU A 162 -33.64 29.81 13.66
CA GLU A 162 -33.20 30.95 12.85
C GLU A 162 -31.81 31.48 13.25
N TYR A 163 -31.32 31.18 14.46
CA TYR A 163 -29.97 31.55 14.88
C TYR A 163 -28.88 30.60 14.37
N LEU A 164 -29.23 29.52 13.67
CA LEU A 164 -28.30 28.65 12.95
C LEU A 164 -28.27 29.07 11.48
N ASP A 165 -27.65 30.21 11.21
CA ASP A 165 -27.49 30.80 9.88
C ASP A 165 -26.54 30.02 8.96
N LYS A 166 -25.67 29.18 9.53
CA LYS A 166 -24.63 28.44 8.79
C LYS A 166 -24.59 26.94 9.10
N PRO A 167 -25.65 26.17 8.74
CA PRO A 167 -25.76 24.74 9.05
C PRO A 167 -24.66 23.85 8.42
N LYS A 168 -24.02 24.31 7.33
CA LYS A 168 -22.95 23.58 6.62
C LYS A 168 -21.72 23.32 7.50
N TYR A 169 -21.39 24.25 8.39
CA TYR A 169 -20.27 24.09 9.33
C TYR A 169 -20.54 22.98 10.35
N LEU A 170 -21.78 22.88 10.85
CA LEU A 170 -22.17 21.80 11.74
C LEU A 170 -22.18 20.45 11.01
N LEU A 171 -22.69 20.39 9.78
CA LEU A 171 -22.60 19.16 8.96
C LEU A 171 -21.15 18.72 8.77
N LEU A 172 -20.25 19.64 8.44
CA LEU A 172 -18.83 19.35 8.26
C LEU A 172 -18.18 18.87 9.57
N ILE A 173 -18.49 19.49 10.72
CA ILE A 173 -18.02 19.02 12.03
C ILE A 173 -18.48 17.60 12.32
N LEU A 174 -19.76 17.29 12.13
CA LEU A 174 -20.31 15.96 12.41
C LEU A 174 -19.67 14.92 11.49
N PHE A 175 -19.43 15.26 10.23
CA PHE A 175 -18.69 14.43 9.28
C PHE A 175 -17.22 14.21 9.71
N LEU A 176 -16.50 15.28 10.04
CA LEU A 176 -15.13 15.19 10.57
C LEU A 176 -15.08 14.41 11.90
N ARG A 177 -16.19 14.26 12.61
CA ARG A 177 -16.32 13.45 13.83
C ARG A 177 -16.86 12.03 13.62
N ASN A 178 -17.23 11.63 12.40
CA ASN A 178 -17.89 10.34 12.11
C ASN A 178 -19.16 10.16 12.94
N GLU A 179 -19.94 11.23 13.14
CA GLU A 179 -21.20 11.18 13.88
C GLU A 179 -22.36 10.93 12.92
N TYR A 180 -22.45 9.70 12.36
CA TYR A 180 -23.38 9.34 11.29
C TYR A 180 -24.83 9.63 11.64
N GLU A 181 -25.27 9.26 12.84
CA GLU A 181 -26.68 9.43 13.21
C GLU A 181 -27.08 10.90 13.32
N ARG A 182 -26.22 11.70 13.96
CA ARG A 182 -26.46 13.13 14.16
C ARG A 182 -26.36 13.88 12.85
N PHE A 183 -25.38 13.52 12.03
CA PHE A 183 -25.24 14.01 10.67
C PHE A 183 -26.50 13.73 9.87
N SER A 184 -26.96 12.49 9.83
CA SER A 184 -28.15 12.07 9.06
C SER A 184 -29.42 12.78 9.53
N LYS A 185 -29.59 13.00 10.83
CA LYS A 185 -30.72 13.75 11.41
C LYS A 185 -30.70 15.22 10.96
N LEU A 186 -29.55 15.89 11.08
CA LEU A 186 -29.41 17.29 10.65
C LEU A 186 -29.54 17.42 9.13
N PHE A 187 -28.88 16.54 8.38
CA PHE A 187 -28.82 16.60 6.93
C PHE A 187 -30.22 16.63 6.31
N LYS A 188 -31.17 15.85 6.83
CA LYS A 188 -32.58 15.85 6.35
C LYS A 188 -33.25 17.23 6.38
N ASP A 189 -32.90 18.04 7.37
CA ASP A 189 -33.52 19.34 7.63
C ASP A 189 -32.79 20.50 6.91
N VAL A 190 -31.63 20.25 6.29
CA VAL A 190 -30.78 21.28 5.66
C VAL A 190 -30.91 21.25 4.13
N GLU A 191 -30.83 22.44 3.52
CA GLU A 191 -30.84 22.64 2.07
C GLU A 191 -29.76 21.80 1.35
N LYS A 192 -30.13 21.21 0.21
CA LYS A 192 -29.30 20.27 -0.57
C LYS A 192 -28.51 20.98 -1.65
N ASP A 193 -27.53 21.77 -1.24
CA ASP A 193 -26.54 22.32 -2.17
C ASP A 193 -25.45 21.28 -2.53
N ASN A 194 -24.59 21.63 -3.49
CA ASN A 194 -23.52 20.76 -3.98
C ASN A 194 -22.60 20.28 -2.85
N PHE A 195 -22.23 21.19 -1.95
CA PHE A 195 -21.34 20.89 -0.82
C PHE A 195 -21.97 19.86 0.12
N ASN A 196 -23.20 20.11 0.59
CA ASN A 196 -23.91 19.23 1.52
C ASN A 196 -24.18 17.87 0.87
N LEU A 197 -24.53 17.83 -0.42
CA LEU A 197 -24.76 16.59 -1.15
C LEU A 197 -23.47 15.76 -1.27
N LYS A 198 -22.34 16.36 -1.65
CA LYS A 198 -21.05 15.66 -1.67
C LYS A 198 -20.65 15.14 -0.30
N LEU A 199 -20.87 15.94 0.75
CA LEU A 199 -20.60 15.54 2.13
C LEU A 199 -21.47 14.33 2.54
N GLY A 200 -22.76 14.36 2.19
CA GLY A 200 -23.68 13.25 2.41
C GLY A 200 -23.27 11.99 1.63
N ILE A 201 -22.80 12.15 0.39
CA ILE A 201 -22.27 11.03 -0.41
C ILE A 201 -21.04 10.42 0.27
N LEU A 202 -20.05 11.23 0.67
CA LEU A 202 -18.85 10.72 1.35
C LEU A 202 -19.20 9.96 2.62
N MET A 203 -20.13 10.49 3.42
CA MET A 203 -20.57 9.83 4.65
C MET A 203 -21.19 8.45 4.37
N ASN A 204 -21.99 8.31 3.30
CA ASN A 204 -22.62 7.04 2.94
C ASN A 204 -21.68 6.04 2.24
N ILE A 205 -20.61 6.52 1.57
CA ILE A 205 -19.57 5.66 1.00
C ILE A 205 -18.82 4.92 2.12
N ILE A 206 -18.59 5.60 3.25
CA ILE A 206 -17.88 5.03 4.40
C ILE A 206 -18.68 3.91 5.08
N ASP A 207 -20.01 4.05 5.14
CA ASP A 207 -20.89 3.06 5.76
C ASP A 207 -21.44 2.00 4.77
N GLU A 208 -20.83 1.88 3.58
CA GLU A 208 -21.21 0.94 2.52
C GLU A 208 -22.69 1.04 2.04
N ASN A 209 -23.35 2.18 2.28
CA ASN A 209 -24.76 2.38 1.94
C ASN A 209 -24.94 2.73 0.46
N THR A 210 -24.86 1.71 -0.39
CA THR A 210 -24.85 1.85 -1.86
C THR A 210 -26.13 2.50 -2.39
N SER A 211 -27.31 2.11 -1.88
CA SER A 211 -28.60 2.67 -2.33
C SER A 211 -28.74 4.16 -2.01
N GLU A 212 -28.33 4.58 -0.82
CA GLU A 212 -28.42 6.00 -0.45
C GLU A 212 -27.39 6.85 -1.22
N THR A 213 -26.19 6.30 -1.44
CA THR A 213 -25.16 6.94 -2.28
C THR A 213 -25.68 7.22 -3.69
N GLU A 214 -26.38 6.26 -4.31
CA GLU A 214 -26.98 6.40 -5.64
C GLU A 214 -28.06 7.49 -5.65
N LYS A 215 -28.98 7.47 -4.68
CA LYS A 215 -30.01 8.51 -4.55
C LYS A 215 -29.42 9.92 -4.42
N LEU A 216 -28.42 10.10 -3.57
CA LEU A 216 -27.77 11.40 -3.40
C LEU A 216 -27.02 11.85 -4.67
N THR A 217 -26.44 10.90 -5.41
CA THR A 217 -25.80 11.15 -6.71
C THR A 217 -26.81 11.63 -7.75
N GLU A 218 -28.00 11.02 -7.80
CA GLU A 218 -29.09 11.47 -8.68
C GLU A 218 -29.60 12.86 -8.30
N VAL A 219 -29.76 13.13 -7.00
CA VAL A 219 -30.19 14.46 -6.52
C VAL A 219 -29.15 15.51 -6.91
N TYR A 220 -27.86 15.23 -6.75
CA TYR A 220 -26.78 16.11 -7.21
C TYR A 220 -26.87 16.38 -8.72
N ALA A 221 -27.01 15.34 -9.54
CA ALA A 221 -27.09 15.47 -10.99
C ALA A 221 -28.30 16.29 -11.47
N ARG A 222 -29.39 16.30 -10.70
CA ARG A 222 -30.61 17.10 -10.99
C ARG A 222 -30.57 18.50 -10.39
N SER A 223 -29.68 18.77 -9.44
CA SER A 223 -29.59 20.08 -8.78
C SER A 223 -29.07 21.14 -9.77
N LYS A 224 -29.81 22.24 -9.91
CA LYS A 224 -29.32 23.41 -10.67
C LYS A 224 -28.31 24.12 -9.77
N THR A 225 -27.03 23.92 -10.07
CA THR A 225 -25.83 24.58 -9.54
C THR A 225 -26.12 25.90 -8.79
N LEU A 226 -26.33 25.80 -7.48
CA LEU A 226 -26.12 26.90 -6.55
C LEU A 226 -24.81 26.59 -5.84
N ASN A 227 -23.73 26.91 -6.53
CA ASN A 227 -22.40 26.79 -5.98
C ASN A 227 -22.18 27.99 -5.05
N LEU A 228 -22.70 27.90 -3.82
CA LEU A 228 -22.43 28.87 -2.78
C LEU A 228 -20.97 28.68 -2.35
N LYS A 229 -20.05 29.34 -3.07
CA LYS A 229 -18.64 29.40 -2.68
C LYS A 229 -18.56 29.89 -1.24
N ASN A 230 -18.14 29.01 -0.35
CA ASN A 230 -17.88 29.36 1.03
C ASN A 230 -16.38 29.63 1.17
N GLU A 231 -15.92 30.71 0.51
CA GLU A 231 -14.51 31.08 0.40
C GLU A 231 -13.84 31.21 1.78
N GLU A 232 -14.60 31.64 2.80
CA GLU A 232 -14.15 31.72 4.18
C GLU A 232 -13.87 30.34 4.78
N MET A 233 -14.80 29.39 4.62
CA MET A 233 -14.61 28.00 5.07
C MET A 233 -13.48 27.32 4.31
N GLU A 234 -13.40 27.50 3.00
CA GLU A 234 -12.33 26.95 2.17
C GLU A 234 -10.96 27.49 2.62
N THR A 235 -10.83 28.81 2.75
CA THR A 235 -9.61 29.48 3.22
C THR A 235 -9.22 28.97 4.60
N PHE A 236 -10.18 28.86 5.51
CA PHE A 236 -9.94 28.37 6.86
C PHE A 236 -9.45 26.91 6.85
N MET A 237 -10.07 26.03 6.06
CA MET A 237 -9.64 24.63 5.95
C MET A 237 -8.22 24.51 5.39
N ARG A 238 -7.84 25.34 4.41
CA ARG A 238 -6.45 25.41 3.90
C ARG A 238 -5.46 25.80 4.99
N CYS A 239 -5.82 26.73 5.88
CA CYS A 239 -4.95 27.17 6.98
C CYS A 239 -4.79 26.14 8.10
N ILE A 240 -5.77 25.26 8.31
CA ILE A 240 -5.75 24.34 9.46
C ILE A 240 -4.83 23.14 9.23
N ASN A 241 -4.55 22.74 7.99
CA ASN A 241 -3.76 21.53 7.70
C ASN A 241 -4.25 20.32 8.53
N LEU A 242 -5.51 19.92 8.33
CA LEU A 242 -6.08 18.73 8.95
C LEU A 242 -5.40 17.49 8.36
N LYS A 243 -4.34 17.02 9.01
CA LYS A 243 -3.64 15.78 8.62
C LYS A 243 -4.36 14.50 9.05
N TYR A 244 -5.42 14.61 9.84
CA TYR A 244 -6.03 13.49 10.52
C TYR A 244 -7.47 13.35 10.02
N LYS A 245 -7.72 12.26 9.28
CA LYS A 245 -9.01 11.73 8.78
C LYS A 245 -9.35 11.97 7.30
N LEU A 246 -8.99 13.09 6.70
CA LEU A 246 -9.14 13.31 5.25
C LEU A 246 -7.94 14.13 4.79
N GLU A 247 -7.40 13.80 3.61
CA GLU A 247 -6.41 14.70 3.02
C GLU A 247 -7.10 16.03 2.75
N LEU A 248 -6.40 17.15 3.00
CA LEU A 248 -6.94 18.49 2.77
C LEU A 248 -7.58 18.58 1.37
N ASP A 249 -6.96 17.93 0.39
CA ASP A 249 -7.44 17.83 -0.99
C ASP A 249 -8.84 17.17 -1.09
N ASP A 250 -9.16 16.14 -0.28
CA ASP A 250 -10.50 15.54 -0.27
C ASP A 250 -11.58 16.51 0.24
N ILE A 251 -11.19 17.40 1.15
CA ILE A 251 -12.08 18.43 1.69
C ILE A 251 -12.22 19.57 0.67
N LEU A 252 -11.11 19.97 0.02
CA LEU A 252 -11.13 20.99 -1.03
C LEU A 252 -11.96 20.54 -2.23
N ASP A 253 -11.90 19.26 -2.62
CA ASP A 253 -12.73 18.65 -3.64
C ASP A 253 -14.25 18.80 -3.37
N LEU A 254 -14.66 19.05 -2.13
CA LEU A 254 -16.08 19.31 -1.79
C LEU A 254 -16.56 20.66 -2.32
N PHE A 255 -15.67 21.64 -2.44
CA PHE A 255 -15.97 23.00 -2.89
C PHE A 255 -15.91 23.14 -4.41
N GLU A 256 -15.21 22.25 -5.10
CA GLU A 256 -15.09 22.29 -6.55
C GLU A 256 -16.37 21.83 -7.23
N ASP A 257 -16.75 22.42 -8.37
CA ASP A 257 -17.82 21.83 -9.19
C ASP A 257 -17.28 20.60 -9.93
N CYS A 258 -18.03 19.51 -9.89
CA CYS A 258 -17.69 18.32 -10.66
C CYS A 258 -18.54 18.22 -11.93
N CYS A 259 -17.88 18.23 -13.09
CA CYS A 259 -18.53 18.04 -14.39
C CYS A 259 -19.20 16.66 -14.51
N ASN A 260 -18.76 15.65 -13.75
CA ASN A 260 -19.34 14.31 -13.75
C ASN A 260 -19.30 13.71 -12.34
N ILE A 261 -20.40 13.87 -11.60
CA ILE A 261 -20.53 13.37 -10.23
C ILE A 261 -20.34 11.85 -10.13
N ALA A 262 -20.78 11.07 -11.12
CA ALA A 262 -20.64 9.62 -11.08
C ALA A 262 -19.17 9.18 -11.12
N VAL A 263 -18.36 9.84 -11.97
CA VAL A 263 -16.90 9.60 -12.01
C VAL A 263 -16.24 9.98 -10.68
N TRP A 264 -16.62 11.12 -10.10
CA TRP A 264 -16.12 11.55 -8.80
C TRP A 264 -16.47 10.55 -7.68
N VAL A 265 -17.72 10.09 -7.62
CA VAL A 265 -18.18 9.08 -6.64
C VAL A 265 -17.39 7.79 -6.80
N ASN A 266 -17.19 7.31 -8.03
CA ASN A 266 -16.42 6.10 -8.29
C ASN A 266 -14.95 6.26 -7.85
N ASN A 267 -14.35 7.42 -8.09
CA ASN A 267 -12.99 7.72 -7.64
C ASN A 267 -12.90 7.74 -6.10
N LYS A 268 -13.87 8.35 -5.41
CA LYS A 268 -13.92 8.36 -3.94
C LYS A 268 -14.16 6.96 -3.35
N LYS A 269 -15.01 6.13 -3.97
CA LYS A 269 -15.19 4.72 -3.61
C LYS A 269 -13.88 3.92 -3.75
N ASN A 270 -13.18 4.06 -4.86
CA ASN A 270 -11.90 3.37 -5.09
C ASN A 270 -10.81 3.84 -4.10
N LYS A 271 -10.77 5.14 -3.79
CA LYS A 271 -9.85 5.69 -2.78
C LYS A 271 -10.16 5.12 -1.40
N HIS A 272 -11.43 5.17 -0.98
CA HIS A 272 -11.86 4.66 0.31
C HIS A 272 -11.58 3.15 0.46
N HIS A 273 -11.87 2.35 -0.57
CA HIS A 273 -11.58 0.92 -0.57
C HIS A 273 -10.07 0.63 -0.38
N TRP A 274 -9.19 1.42 -1.01
CA TRP A 274 -7.75 1.32 -0.78
C TRP A 274 -7.35 1.72 0.64
N GLU A 275 -7.93 2.80 1.18
CA GLU A 275 -7.71 3.22 2.56
C GLU A 275 -8.13 2.14 3.57
N GLU A 276 -9.20 1.39 3.29
CA GLU A 276 -9.61 0.25 4.13
C GLU A 276 -8.59 -0.89 4.12
N PHE A 277 -8.01 -1.25 2.97
CA PHE A 277 -6.92 -2.23 2.93
C PHE A 277 -5.72 -1.77 3.77
N ILE A 278 -5.38 -0.48 3.69
CA ILE A 278 -4.31 0.12 4.49
C ILE A 278 -4.64 0.06 5.98
N ARG A 279 -5.88 0.41 6.38
CA ARG A 279 -6.35 0.37 7.77
C ARG A 279 -6.32 -1.05 8.33
N MET A 280 -6.79 -2.03 7.55
CA MET A 280 -6.74 -3.44 7.91
C MET A 280 -5.30 -3.93 8.06
N TRP A 281 -4.43 -3.59 7.11
CA TRP A 281 -2.99 -3.91 7.19
C TRP A 281 -2.36 -3.31 8.45
N ALA A 282 -2.56 -2.02 8.71
CA ALA A 282 -2.03 -1.33 9.89
C ALA A 282 -2.50 -1.98 11.21
N THR A 283 -3.78 -2.35 11.29
CA THR A 283 -4.37 -2.97 12.49
C THR A 283 -3.82 -4.36 12.74
N ASN A 284 -3.57 -5.15 11.69
CA ASN A 284 -3.08 -6.53 11.79
C ASN A 284 -1.55 -6.64 11.87
N ARG A 285 -0.82 -5.57 11.55
CA ARG A 285 0.66 -5.55 11.60
C ARG A 285 1.25 -5.53 13.01
N ARG A 286 0.41 -5.32 14.05
CA ARG A 286 0.72 -4.77 15.39
C ARG A 286 2.04 -5.13 16.09
N ASP A 287 2.72 -6.24 15.77
CA ASP A 287 4.02 -6.62 16.38
C ASP A 287 5.01 -7.32 15.41
N SER A 288 5.01 -6.90 14.13
CA SER A 288 5.77 -7.50 13.02
C SER A 288 5.17 -8.82 12.53
N SER A 289 4.63 -8.78 11.33
CA SER A 289 4.14 -9.96 10.66
C SER A 289 4.55 -9.84 9.21
N ASN A 290 5.68 -10.47 8.90
CA ASN A 290 6.17 -10.60 7.53
C ASN A 290 5.08 -11.16 6.61
N TYR A 291 4.17 -11.97 7.16
CA TYR A 291 3.00 -12.49 6.45
C TYR A 291 2.02 -11.38 6.05
N VAL A 292 1.70 -10.46 6.98
CA VAL A 292 0.81 -9.32 6.72
C VAL A 292 1.44 -8.33 5.72
N ASP A 293 2.75 -8.07 5.84
CA ASP A 293 3.50 -7.23 4.89
C ASP A 293 3.56 -7.88 3.50
N ASN A 294 3.77 -9.18 3.43
CA ASN A 294 3.75 -9.96 2.19
C ASN A 294 2.38 -9.91 1.50
N SER A 295 1.29 -10.14 2.24
CA SER A 295 -0.07 -10.02 1.69
C SER A 295 -0.36 -8.60 1.20
N MET A 296 0.11 -7.58 1.90
CA MET A 296 -0.09 -6.19 1.47
C MET A 296 0.71 -5.85 0.22
N ILE A 297 1.93 -6.39 0.04
CA ILE A 297 2.68 -6.25 -1.22
C ILE A 297 1.90 -6.88 -2.39
N ASP A 298 1.29 -8.06 -2.19
CA ASP A 298 0.45 -8.67 -3.23
C ASP A 298 -0.75 -7.80 -3.59
N LEU A 299 -1.43 -7.20 -2.59
CA LEU A 299 -2.50 -6.24 -2.83
C LEU A 299 -2.01 -4.99 -3.56
N CYS A 300 -0.82 -4.49 -3.23
CA CYS A 300 -0.20 -3.37 -3.95
C CYS A 300 0.02 -3.70 -5.43
N VAL A 301 0.38 -4.94 -5.76
CA VAL A 301 0.52 -5.40 -7.15
C VAL A 301 -0.84 -5.42 -7.85
N VAL A 302 -1.88 -5.98 -7.22
CA VAL A 302 -3.24 -6.10 -7.78
C VAL A 302 -3.85 -4.72 -8.03
N HIS A 303 -3.69 -3.78 -7.09
CA HIS A 303 -4.26 -2.43 -7.18
C HIS A 303 -3.32 -1.41 -7.84
N LEU A 304 -2.21 -1.86 -8.44
CA LEU A 304 -1.21 -1.03 -9.13
C LEU A 304 -0.55 0.05 -8.24
N LYS A 305 -0.54 -0.17 -6.92
CA LYS A 305 0.06 0.70 -5.89
C LYS A 305 1.52 0.33 -5.66
N PHE A 306 2.31 0.34 -6.73
CA PHE A 306 3.65 -0.26 -6.71
C PHE A 306 4.62 0.40 -5.73
N GLU A 307 4.62 1.74 -5.65
CA GLU A 307 5.50 2.48 -4.72
C GLU A 307 5.22 2.12 -3.26
N ASP A 308 3.94 2.00 -2.91
CA ASP A 308 3.50 1.56 -1.58
C ASP A 308 4.05 0.16 -1.26
N GLY A 309 3.94 -0.78 -2.21
CA GLY A 309 4.51 -2.12 -2.07
C GLY A 309 6.04 -2.10 -1.91
N TRP A 310 6.73 -1.19 -2.60
CA TRP A 310 8.18 -1.03 -2.45
C TRP A 310 8.56 -0.47 -1.08
N LEU A 311 7.80 0.51 -0.58
CA LEU A 311 8.00 1.05 0.76
C LEU A 311 7.86 -0.03 1.84
N ILE A 312 6.88 -0.93 1.70
CA ILE A 312 6.72 -2.07 2.61
C ILE A 312 7.94 -2.99 2.54
N TYR A 313 8.33 -3.42 1.33
CA TYR A 313 9.49 -4.31 1.17
C TYR A 313 10.76 -3.72 1.78
N ASN A 314 11.06 -2.45 1.49
CA ASN A 314 12.28 -1.79 1.94
C ASN A 314 12.31 -1.50 3.45
N ASN A 315 11.15 -1.53 4.12
CA ASN A 315 11.04 -1.36 5.59
C ASN A 315 10.74 -2.67 6.31
N SER A 316 10.71 -3.81 5.61
CA SER A 316 10.53 -5.12 6.22
C SER A 316 11.85 -5.59 6.85
N PHE A 317 11.81 -6.00 8.11
CA PHE A 317 12.98 -6.52 8.82
C PHE A 317 13.34 -7.96 8.42
N ALA A 318 12.41 -8.70 7.81
CA ALA A 318 12.65 -10.12 7.54
C ALA A 318 13.10 -10.37 6.12
N VAL A 319 14.36 -10.80 6.04
CA VAL A 319 14.96 -11.26 4.81
C VAL A 319 14.65 -12.75 4.64
N ASN A 320 13.56 -13.07 3.93
CA ASN A 320 13.14 -14.44 3.68
C ASN A 320 12.66 -14.65 2.24
N THR A 321 12.63 -15.93 1.83
CA THR A 321 12.24 -16.38 0.48
C THR A 321 10.89 -15.80 0.02
N SER A 322 9.90 -15.77 0.92
CA SER A 322 8.55 -15.29 0.66
C SER A 322 8.49 -13.79 0.34
N GLY A 323 9.25 -12.98 1.08
CA GLY A 323 9.35 -11.53 0.84
C GLY A 323 10.06 -11.22 -0.47
N PHE A 324 11.15 -11.93 -0.76
CA PHE A 324 11.87 -11.74 -2.02
C PHE A 324 11.06 -12.13 -3.25
N SER A 325 10.35 -13.25 -3.21
CA SER A 325 9.49 -13.67 -4.33
C SER A 325 8.46 -12.59 -4.67
N ARG A 326 7.84 -11.99 -3.65
CA ARG A 326 6.89 -10.88 -3.81
C ARG A 326 7.54 -9.61 -4.31
N ALA A 327 8.74 -9.29 -3.86
CA ALA A 327 9.49 -8.13 -4.34
C ALA A 327 9.88 -8.28 -5.82
N ILE A 328 10.25 -9.49 -6.25
CA ILE A 328 10.49 -9.80 -7.68
C ILE A 328 9.20 -9.64 -8.47
N ARG A 329 8.10 -10.26 -8.03
CA ARG A 329 6.78 -10.11 -8.67
C ARG A 329 6.36 -8.65 -8.77
N LEU A 330 6.49 -7.89 -7.69
CA LEU A 330 6.22 -6.46 -7.62
C LEU A 330 7.01 -5.69 -8.68
N CYS A 331 8.34 -5.85 -8.71
CA CYS A 331 9.18 -5.13 -9.66
C CYS A 331 8.90 -5.54 -11.12
N THR A 332 8.67 -6.83 -11.37
CA THR A 332 8.37 -7.38 -12.69
C THR A 332 7.03 -6.85 -13.21
N VAL A 333 5.96 -6.90 -12.41
CA VAL A 333 4.64 -6.35 -12.78
C VAL A 333 4.72 -4.83 -12.95
N ALA A 334 5.32 -4.12 -12.00
CA ALA A 334 5.44 -2.66 -12.06
C ALA A 334 6.21 -2.20 -13.30
N PHE A 335 7.30 -2.90 -13.65
CA PHE A 335 8.04 -2.63 -14.88
C PHE A 335 7.20 -2.90 -16.14
N ARG A 336 6.44 -4.00 -16.17
CA ARG A 336 5.58 -4.32 -17.32
C ARG A 336 4.51 -3.25 -17.53
N THR A 337 3.89 -2.78 -16.46
CA THR A 337 2.80 -1.79 -16.51
C THR A 337 3.32 -0.39 -16.80
N THR A 338 4.39 0.06 -16.15
CA THR A 338 4.85 1.46 -16.23
C THR A 338 5.96 1.69 -17.26
N LYS A 339 6.66 0.63 -17.69
CA LYS A 339 7.90 0.67 -18.50
C LYS A 339 9.02 1.52 -17.89
N SER A 340 8.93 1.87 -16.61
CA SER A 340 9.91 2.75 -15.95
C SER A 340 11.21 2.03 -15.61
N ALA A 341 12.35 2.62 -16.00
CA ALA A 341 13.68 2.11 -15.69
C ALA A 341 13.95 2.00 -14.18
N LYS A 342 13.21 2.74 -13.35
CA LYS A 342 13.25 2.66 -11.88
C LYS A 342 12.98 1.25 -11.37
N TRP A 343 11.95 0.59 -11.90
CA TRP A 343 11.56 -0.77 -11.48
C TRP A 343 12.55 -1.83 -11.94
N LYS A 344 13.20 -1.60 -13.09
CA LYS A 344 14.32 -2.43 -13.53
C LYS A 344 15.50 -2.35 -12.57
N ARG A 345 15.83 -1.16 -12.06
CA ARG A 345 16.90 -0.99 -11.07
C ARG A 345 16.55 -1.67 -9.76
N ARG A 346 15.34 -1.46 -9.25
CA ARG A 346 14.82 -2.11 -8.04
C ARG A 346 14.81 -3.64 -8.13
N LEU A 347 14.46 -4.22 -9.28
CA LEU A 347 14.56 -5.66 -9.49
C LEU A 347 15.99 -6.17 -9.32
N LEU A 348 16.98 -5.42 -9.80
CA LEU A 348 18.39 -5.76 -9.60
C LEU A 348 18.84 -5.57 -8.15
N GLU A 349 18.30 -4.58 -7.44
CA GLU A 349 18.52 -4.38 -5.99
C GLU A 349 18.03 -5.62 -5.22
N VAL A 350 16.79 -6.07 -5.47
CA VAL A 350 16.22 -7.29 -4.87
C VAL A 350 17.08 -8.52 -5.16
N ILE A 351 17.53 -8.70 -6.41
CA ILE A 351 18.42 -9.80 -6.77
C ILE A 351 19.73 -9.76 -5.98
N ASN A 352 20.31 -8.58 -5.77
CA ASN A 352 21.51 -8.46 -4.95
C ASN A 352 21.23 -8.81 -3.49
N ASP A 353 20.12 -8.35 -2.93
CA ASP A 353 19.73 -8.64 -1.55
C ASP A 353 19.56 -10.14 -1.32
N ILE A 354 18.99 -10.86 -2.29
CA ILE A 354 18.82 -12.32 -2.26
C ILE A 354 20.18 -13.03 -2.06
N PHE A 355 21.17 -12.69 -2.90
CA PHE A 355 22.49 -13.30 -2.83
C PHE A 355 23.27 -12.92 -1.57
N ASN A 356 22.96 -11.77 -0.98
CA ASN A 356 23.66 -11.27 0.21
C ASN A 356 23.11 -11.88 1.51
N ASN A 357 21.85 -12.33 1.52
CA ASN A 357 21.16 -12.63 2.77
C ASN A 357 20.55 -14.03 2.89
N LEU A 358 20.31 -14.77 1.80
CA LEU A 358 19.76 -16.12 1.90
C LEU A 358 20.84 -17.19 2.02
N ASP A 359 20.54 -18.23 2.81
CA ASP A 359 21.27 -19.49 2.71
C ASP A 359 21.05 -20.16 1.35
N LYS A 360 21.88 -21.16 1.05
CA LYS A 360 21.86 -21.84 -0.25
C LYS A 360 20.52 -22.49 -0.57
N VAL A 361 19.87 -23.14 0.40
CA VAL A 361 18.62 -23.88 0.17
C VAL A 361 17.50 -22.91 -0.19
N ASN A 362 17.38 -21.81 0.57
CA ASN A 362 16.40 -20.76 0.31
C ASN A 362 16.64 -20.01 -1.00
N LEU A 363 17.91 -19.79 -1.37
CA LEU A 363 18.29 -19.25 -2.66
C LEU A 363 17.81 -20.13 -3.82
N MET A 364 17.90 -21.47 -3.69
CA MET A 364 17.47 -22.38 -4.75
C MET A 364 15.98 -22.32 -5.03
N ILE A 365 15.16 -22.43 -3.98
CA ILE A 365 13.70 -22.35 -4.07
C ILE A 365 13.28 -21.00 -4.66
N LEU A 366 13.98 -19.93 -4.27
CA LEU A 366 13.67 -18.60 -4.76
C LEU A 366 13.99 -18.45 -6.25
N LEU A 367 15.15 -18.93 -6.70
CA LEU A 367 15.55 -18.84 -8.09
C LEU A 367 14.53 -19.53 -9.00
N GLU A 368 14.11 -20.75 -8.66
CA GLU A 368 13.09 -21.50 -9.42
C GLU A 368 11.82 -20.68 -9.64
N ASN A 369 11.26 -20.11 -8.56
CA ASN A 369 10.06 -19.28 -8.63
C ASN A 369 10.28 -17.95 -9.35
N SER A 370 11.50 -17.39 -9.25
CA SER A 370 11.84 -16.11 -9.85
C SER A 370 11.95 -16.21 -11.37
N TYR A 371 12.48 -17.31 -11.90
CA TYR A 371 12.65 -17.47 -13.35
C TYR A 371 11.32 -17.45 -14.10
N VAL A 372 10.29 -18.10 -13.55
CA VAL A 372 8.93 -18.09 -14.13
C VAL A 372 8.39 -16.66 -14.25
N GLU A 373 8.59 -15.83 -13.22
CA GLU A 373 8.17 -14.42 -13.25
C GLU A 373 9.02 -13.59 -14.23
N LEU A 374 10.33 -13.83 -14.29
CA LEU A 374 11.26 -13.12 -15.16
C LEU A 374 11.03 -13.42 -16.64
N GLU A 375 10.60 -14.63 -17.00
CA GLU A 375 10.24 -15.01 -18.37
C GLU A 375 9.11 -14.15 -18.95
N THR A 376 8.28 -13.55 -18.09
CA THR A 376 7.21 -12.64 -18.54
C THR A 376 7.71 -11.25 -18.98
N LEU A 377 9.00 -10.95 -18.81
CA LEU A 377 9.59 -9.67 -19.18
C LEU A 377 9.95 -9.60 -20.67
N GLY A 378 9.93 -8.39 -21.24
CA GLY A 378 10.41 -8.17 -22.60
C GLY A 378 11.91 -8.46 -22.78
N PHE A 379 12.29 -8.92 -23.97
CA PHE A 379 13.63 -9.35 -24.40
C PHE A 379 14.81 -8.59 -23.76
N SER A 380 14.84 -7.27 -23.89
CA SER A 380 15.99 -6.44 -23.48
C SER A 380 16.15 -6.35 -21.96
N THR A 381 15.06 -6.58 -21.22
CA THR A 381 15.06 -6.53 -19.75
C THR A 381 15.37 -7.90 -19.19
N PHE A 382 14.74 -8.95 -19.71
CA PHE A 382 15.08 -10.33 -19.38
C PHE A 382 16.60 -10.57 -19.51
N LEU A 383 17.19 -10.28 -20.66
CA LEU A 383 18.62 -10.49 -20.89
C LEU A 383 19.51 -9.76 -19.87
N ARG A 384 19.17 -8.52 -19.50
CA ARG A 384 19.97 -7.75 -18.54
C ARG A 384 19.85 -8.31 -17.12
N VAL A 385 18.66 -8.74 -16.71
CA VAL A 385 18.44 -9.37 -15.42
C VAL A 385 19.18 -10.71 -15.36
N ILE A 386 19.06 -11.55 -16.40
CA ILE A 386 19.77 -12.81 -16.51
C ILE A 386 21.29 -12.61 -16.50
N SER A 387 21.80 -11.57 -17.17
CA SER A 387 23.24 -11.26 -17.18
C SER A 387 23.79 -10.94 -15.78
N GLU A 388 23.00 -10.28 -14.93
CA GLU A 388 23.36 -9.99 -13.54
C GLU A 388 23.27 -11.24 -12.66
N LEU A 389 22.17 -11.99 -12.78
CA LEU A 389 22.00 -13.29 -12.10
C LEU A 389 23.20 -14.20 -12.41
N GLN A 390 23.56 -14.33 -13.69
CA GLN A 390 24.65 -15.20 -14.11
C GLN A 390 26.00 -14.79 -13.50
N ARG A 391 26.30 -13.49 -13.45
CA ARG A 391 27.54 -12.98 -12.81
C ARG A 391 27.65 -13.36 -11.33
N LYS A 392 26.52 -13.51 -10.63
CA LYS A 392 26.46 -13.94 -9.23
C LYS A 392 26.48 -15.46 -9.10
N LEU A 393 25.68 -16.17 -9.89
CA LEU A 393 25.62 -17.64 -9.94
C LEU A 393 26.99 -18.26 -10.20
N ILE A 394 27.78 -17.64 -11.08
CA ILE A 394 29.15 -18.06 -11.38
C ILE A 394 30.04 -18.11 -10.13
N LYS A 395 29.76 -17.35 -9.07
CA LYS A 395 30.61 -17.32 -7.87
C LYS A 395 30.21 -18.36 -6.83
N ILE A 396 29.15 -19.12 -7.06
CA ILE A 396 28.54 -20.00 -6.08
C ILE A 396 28.60 -21.45 -6.57
N LYS A 397 28.89 -22.39 -5.66
CA LYS A 397 28.75 -23.81 -5.93
C LYS A 397 27.26 -24.19 -5.87
N LEU A 398 26.71 -24.60 -7.00
CA LEU A 398 25.30 -24.97 -7.17
C LEU A 398 25.12 -26.50 -7.11
N GLU A 399 23.98 -26.93 -6.60
CA GLU A 399 23.53 -28.33 -6.65
C GLU A 399 22.94 -28.66 -8.02
N GLU A 400 22.93 -29.95 -8.40
CA GLU A 400 22.51 -30.36 -9.75
C GLU A 400 21.05 -30.03 -10.06
N GLU A 401 20.18 -30.11 -9.04
CA GLU A 401 18.77 -29.74 -9.14
C GLU A 401 18.59 -28.30 -9.60
N VAL A 402 19.39 -27.41 -9.05
CA VAL A 402 19.36 -25.99 -9.39
C VAL A 402 19.83 -25.76 -10.82
N ILE A 403 20.94 -26.43 -11.17
CA ILE A 403 21.55 -26.28 -12.48
C ILE A 403 20.53 -26.73 -13.54
N ASP A 404 19.83 -27.84 -13.29
CA ASP A 404 18.73 -28.32 -14.13
C ASP A 404 17.61 -27.28 -14.26
N THR A 405 17.13 -26.71 -13.14
CA THR A 405 16.09 -25.66 -13.15
C THR A 405 16.51 -24.43 -13.94
N ILE A 406 17.71 -23.88 -13.70
CA ILE A 406 18.21 -22.71 -14.44
C ILE A 406 18.30 -23.00 -15.94
N LEU A 407 18.84 -24.17 -16.31
CA LEU A 407 18.95 -24.58 -17.71
C LEU A 407 17.59 -24.84 -18.34
N SER A 408 16.64 -25.37 -17.59
CA SER A 408 15.26 -25.55 -18.05
C SER A 408 14.62 -24.20 -18.35
N SER A 409 14.76 -23.20 -17.48
CA SER A 409 14.27 -21.84 -17.72
C SER A 409 14.99 -21.16 -18.88
N TYR A 410 16.30 -21.32 -19.02
CA TYR A 410 17.03 -20.81 -20.19
C TYR A 410 16.52 -21.45 -21.47
N TYR A 411 16.31 -22.76 -21.48
CA TYR A 411 15.74 -23.46 -22.62
C TYR A 411 14.33 -22.95 -22.94
N SER A 412 13.44 -22.85 -21.96
CA SER A 412 12.09 -22.27 -22.15
C SER A 412 12.14 -20.85 -22.72
N ALA A 413 13.04 -20.01 -22.21
CA ALA A 413 13.23 -18.65 -22.72
C ALA A 413 13.75 -18.62 -24.17
N THR A 414 14.65 -19.54 -24.57
CA THR A 414 15.08 -19.64 -25.97
C THR A 414 13.94 -20.00 -26.92
N VAL A 415 12.96 -20.78 -26.46
CA VAL A 415 11.79 -21.16 -27.25
C VAL A 415 10.76 -20.03 -27.29
N ALA A 416 10.46 -19.42 -26.15
CA ALA A 416 9.41 -18.42 -26.03
C ALA A 416 9.75 -17.08 -26.72
N LEU A 417 11.02 -16.67 -26.68
CA LEU A 417 11.46 -15.37 -27.22
C LEU A 417 11.83 -15.42 -28.71
N ASP A 418 11.99 -16.62 -29.28
CA ASP A 418 12.34 -16.88 -30.70
C ASP A 418 13.35 -15.89 -31.30
N SER A 419 14.46 -15.68 -30.60
CA SER A 419 15.48 -14.70 -30.99
C SER A 419 16.87 -15.31 -30.91
N LEU A 420 17.56 -15.31 -32.05
CA LEU A 420 18.89 -15.91 -32.18
C LEU A 420 19.91 -15.24 -31.23
N ASP A 421 19.81 -13.93 -31.00
CA ASP A 421 20.71 -13.22 -30.10
C ASP A 421 20.49 -13.59 -28.62
N VAL A 422 19.24 -13.85 -28.21
CA VAL A 422 18.97 -14.43 -26.88
C VAL A 422 19.59 -15.80 -26.81
N SER A 423 19.28 -16.66 -27.78
CA SER A 423 19.69 -18.05 -27.76
C SER A 423 21.21 -18.18 -27.71
N LYS A 424 21.95 -17.35 -28.46
CA LYS A 424 23.41 -17.28 -28.37
C LYS A 424 23.93 -16.87 -26.99
N LYS A 425 23.33 -15.84 -26.37
CA LYS A 425 23.73 -15.40 -25.03
C LYS A 425 23.42 -16.43 -23.96
N LEU A 426 22.21 -17.01 -24.00
CA LEU A 426 21.81 -18.07 -23.07
C LEU A 426 22.65 -19.32 -23.28
N CYS A 427 23.02 -19.67 -24.52
CA CYS A 427 23.97 -20.74 -24.81
C CYS A 427 25.31 -20.49 -24.10
N ALA A 428 25.89 -19.29 -24.25
CA ALA A 428 27.14 -18.95 -23.57
C ALA A 428 27.03 -19.09 -22.04
N TYR A 429 25.96 -18.57 -21.42
CA TYR A 429 25.71 -18.71 -19.98
C TYR A 429 25.50 -20.16 -19.54
N SER A 430 24.81 -20.95 -20.36
CA SER A 430 24.58 -22.37 -20.11
C SER A 430 25.88 -23.16 -20.15
N MET A 431 26.77 -22.84 -21.09
CA MET A 431 28.08 -23.48 -21.21
C MET A 431 29.03 -23.10 -20.07
N ASP A 432 28.93 -21.88 -19.53
CA ASP A 432 29.64 -21.48 -18.31
C ASP A 432 29.19 -22.33 -17.11
N LEU A 433 27.88 -22.55 -16.94
CA LEU A 433 27.33 -23.43 -15.89
C LEU A 433 27.77 -24.88 -16.08
N TYR A 434 27.67 -25.39 -17.31
CA TYR A 434 28.13 -26.74 -17.67
C TYR A 434 29.62 -26.96 -17.33
N SER A 435 30.48 -25.98 -17.62
CA SER A 435 31.91 -26.07 -17.31
C SER A 435 32.20 -26.20 -15.81
N LYS A 436 31.34 -25.67 -14.95
CA LYS A 436 31.48 -25.78 -13.49
C LYS A 436 30.95 -27.07 -12.95
N TRP A 437 29.79 -27.48 -13.45
CA TRP A 437 29.19 -28.75 -13.10
C TRP A 437 30.13 -29.94 -13.43
N THR A 438 30.76 -29.91 -14.60
CA THR A 438 31.74 -30.93 -14.99
C THR A 438 33.01 -30.91 -14.12
N LYS A 439 33.54 -29.72 -13.80
CA LYS A 439 34.69 -29.57 -12.87
C LYS A 439 34.37 -30.08 -11.46
N SER A 440 33.17 -29.82 -10.95
CA SER A 440 32.79 -30.30 -9.61
C SER A 440 32.67 -31.82 -9.55
N LYS A 441 32.20 -32.47 -10.62
CA LYS A 441 32.18 -33.94 -10.75
C LYS A 441 33.59 -34.56 -10.81
N GLN A 442 34.51 -33.96 -11.58
CA GLN A 442 35.88 -34.47 -11.71
C GLN A 442 36.68 -34.46 -10.39
N SER A 443 36.33 -33.59 -9.45
CA SER A 443 37.02 -33.50 -8.15
C SER A 443 36.71 -34.66 -7.18
N PHE A 444 35.65 -35.44 -7.41
CA PHE A 444 35.25 -36.59 -6.59
C PHE A 444 35.40 -37.90 -7.40
N MET A 445 36.65 -38.25 -7.73
CA MET A 445 36.97 -39.38 -8.63
C MET A 445 36.66 -40.79 -8.09
N PHE A 446 36.14 -40.93 -6.87
CA PHE A 446 35.72 -42.21 -6.31
C PHE A 446 34.25 -42.13 -5.88
N LEU A 447 33.36 -42.74 -6.66
CA LEU A 447 31.93 -42.96 -6.38
C LEU A 447 30.95 -41.78 -6.54
N THR A 448 31.02 -40.97 -7.60
CA THR A 448 29.82 -40.19 -7.99
C THR A 448 28.77 -41.11 -8.60
N LYS A 449 27.78 -41.53 -7.80
CA LYS A 449 26.56 -42.18 -8.30
C LYS A 449 25.91 -41.26 -9.35
N LYS A 450 25.61 -41.81 -10.54
CA LYS A 450 24.85 -41.11 -11.59
C LYS A 450 23.54 -40.58 -11.01
N SER A 451 23.30 -39.28 -11.13
CA SER A 451 22.07 -38.67 -10.65
C SER A 451 20.98 -38.70 -11.72
N SER A 452 19.72 -38.55 -11.32
CA SER A 452 18.60 -38.40 -12.25
C SER A 452 18.61 -37.05 -12.99
N TYR A 453 19.40 -36.07 -12.52
CA TYR A 453 19.51 -34.74 -13.11
C TYR A 453 20.44 -34.71 -14.32
N ASP A 454 21.43 -35.60 -14.40
CA ASP A 454 22.40 -35.66 -15.52
C ASP A 454 21.71 -35.63 -16.89
N THR A 455 20.73 -36.51 -17.09
CA THR A 455 20.01 -36.63 -18.35
C THR A 455 19.18 -35.37 -18.66
N ARG A 456 18.62 -34.69 -17.65
CA ARG A 456 17.83 -33.47 -17.83
C ARG A 456 18.72 -32.26 -18.16
N ILE A 457 19.84 -32.12 -17.45
CA ILE A 457 20.87 -31.11 -17.71
C ILE A 457 21.37 -31.21 -19.15
N TYR A 458 21.77 -32.40 -19.60
CA TYR A 458 22.21 -32.60 -20.98
C TYR A 458 21.10 -32.33 -21.99
N SER A 459 19.87 -32.74 -21.71
CA SER A 459 18.73 -32.50 -22.60
C SER A 459 18.45 -31.00 -22.78
N ASN A 460 18.45 -30.22 -21.70
CA ASN A 460 18.27 -28.76 -21.73
C ASN A 460 19.42 -28.08 -22.50
N LEU A 461 20.68 -28.46 -22.22
CA LEU A 461 21.86 -27.92 -22.91
C LEU A 461 21.82 -28.16 -24.42
N LEU A 462 21.48 -29.37 -24.87
CA LEU A 462 21.32 -29.69 -26.28
C LEU A 462 20.23 -28.84 -26.94
N GLY A 463 19.09 -28.67 -26.26
CA GLY A 463 18.00 -27.82 -26.75
C GLY A 463 18.40 -26.36 -26.90
N ILE A 464 19.16 -25.82 -25.94
CA ILE A 464 19.68 -24.44 -25.99
C ILE A 464 20.68 -24.27 -27.14
N CYS A 465 21.61 -25.21 -27.32
CA CYS A 465 22.60 -25.16 -28.40
C CYS A 465 21.94 -25.23 -29.79
N ASP A 466 20.93 -26.10 -29.95
CA ASP A 466 20.13 -26.20 -31.19
C ASP A 466 19.44 -24.86 -31.50
N ASN A 467 18.73 -24.29 -30.52
CA ASN A 467 18.05 -23.00 -30.69
C ASN A 467 19.03 -21.83 -30.93
N ALA A 468 20.26 -21.92 -30.42
CA ALA A 468 21.33 -20.95 -30.66
C ALA A 468 22.03 -21.11 -32.01
N LYS A 469 21.75 -22.20 -32.73
CA LYS A 469 22.48 -22.65 -33.92
C LYS A 469 23.99 -22.78 -33.67
N ASP A 470 24.36 -23.20 -32.47
CA ASP A 470 25.76 -23.41 -32.05
C ASP A 470 26.15 -24.88 -32.20
N CYS A 471 26.51 -25.26 -33.43
CA CYS A 471 26.88 -26.63 -33.75
C CYS A 471 28.13 -27.10 -32.97
N GLU A 472 29.09 -26.21 -32.73
CA GLU A 472 30.34 -26.56 -32.04
C GLU A 472 30.05 -27.04 -30.61
N GLN A 473 29.27 -26.26 -29.85
CA GLN A 473 28.92 -26.64 -28.49
C GLN A 473 27.97 -27.84 -28.46
N PHE A 474 27.05 -27.96 -29.42
CA PHE A 474 26.18 -29.12 -29.55
C PHE A 474 27.01 -30.42 -29.71
N TYR A 475 27.98 -30.41 -30.63
CA TYR A 475 28.87 -31.54 -30.85
C TYR A 475 29.77 -31.84 -29.65
N ARG A 476 30.23 -30.81 -28.94
CA ARG A 476 30.99 -30.98 -27.69
C ARG A 476 30.17 -31.73 -26.63
N LEU A 477 28.90 -31.36 -26.45
CA LEU A 477 27.99 -32.04 -25.51
C LEU A 477 27.73 -33.49 -25.94
N CYS A 478 27.57 -33.75 -27.25
CA CYS A 478 27.44 -35.11 -27.78
C CYS A 478 28.66 -35.99 -27.45
N LYS A 479 29.89 -35.45 -27.55
CA LYS A 479 31.11 -36.19 -27.12
C LYS A 479 31.11 -36.46 -25.61
N ALA A 480 30.67 -35.50 -24.81
CA ALA A 480 30.54 -35.68 -23.36
C ALA A 480 29.53 -36.79 -23.03
N ILE A 481 28.35 -36.78 -23.64
CA ILE A 481 27.31 -37.81 -23.43
C ILE A 481 27.82 -39.21 -23.77
N LEU A 482 28.61 -39.34 -24.86
CA LEU A 482 29.22 -40.61 -25.28
C LEU A 482 30.27 -41.11 -24.28
N SER A 483 31.09 -40.21 -23.73
CA SER A 483 32.20 -40.55 -22.82
C SER A 483 31.75 -40.80 -21.38
N ASP A 484 30.66 -40.19 -20.93
CA ASP A 484 30.19 -40.21 -19.54
C ASP A 484 29.26 -41.40 -19.21
N GLU A 485 29.10 -42.35 -20.15
CA GLU A 485 28.12 -43.46 -20.09
C GLU A 485 26.71 -43.02 -19.63
N THR A 486 26.34 -41.76 -19.87
CA THR A 486 25.10 -41.16 -19.41
C THR A 486 23.91 -41.97 -19.92
N ARG A 487 22.85 -42.13 -19.10
CA ARG A 487 21.62 -42.78 -19.56
C ARG A 487 20.95 -41.89 -20.61
N ILE A 488 21.13 -42.25 -21.88
CA ILE A 488 20.39 -41.65 -22.99
C ILE A 488 18.93 -42.04 -22.81
N ASN A 489 18.05 -41.05 -22.67
CA ASN A 489 16.61 -41.26 -22.62
C ASN A 489 15.96 -40.82 -23.95
N ARG A 490 14.66 -41.06 -24.06
CA ARG A 490 13.88 -40.73 -25.25
C ARG A 490 13.92 -39.24 -25.61
N GLU A 491 14.02 -38.37 -24.61
CA GLU A 491 14.06 -36.92 -24.85
C GLU A 491 15.39 -36.50 -25.47
N ILE A 492 16.53 -36.99 -24.98
CA ILE A 492 17.84 -36.75 -25.62
C ILE A 492 17.82 -37.27 -27.06
N CYS A 493 17.28 -38.47 -27.32
CA CYS A 493 17.15 -38.98 -28.70
C CYS A 493 16.37 -38.00 -29.59
N ARG A 494 15.20 -37.52 -29.16
CA ARG A 494 14.40 -36.55 -29.91
C ARG A 494 15.15 -35.26 -30.22
N ARG A 495 15.95 -34.76 -29.27
CA ARG A 495 16.78 -33.56 -29.46
C ARG A 495 17.85 -33.78 -30.52
N LEU A 496 18.53 -34.91 -30.46
CA LEU A 496 19.54 -35.30 -31.43
C LEU A 496 18.95 -35.49 -32.82
N GLU A 497 17.79 -36.16 -32.93
CA GLU A 497 17.05 -36.33 -34.19
C GLU A 497 16.66 -34.98 -34.79
N LYS A 498 16.05 -34.10 -33.99
CA LYS A 498 15.63 -32.77 -34.44
C LYS A 498 16.81 -31.96 -34.99
N PHE A 499 17.92 -31.91 -34.25
CA PHE A 499 19.13 -31.21 -34.68
C PHE A 499 19.68 -31.80 -35.99
N HIS A 500 19.73 -33.13 -36.09
CA HIS A 500 20.20 -33.83 -37.27
C HIS A 500 19.33 -33.57 -38.50
N THR A 501 18.01 -33.65 -38.38
CA THR A 501 17.08 -33.36 -39.48
C THR A 501 17.24 -31.94 -40.00
N ASN A 502 17.48 -30.99 -39.11
CA ASN A 502 17.61 -29.57 -39.45
C ASN A 502 18.98 -29.21 -40.07
N ASN A 503 20.05 -29.92 -39.71
CA ASN A 503 21.42 -29.51 -40.05
C ASN A 503 22.20 -30.51 -40.93
N CYS A 504 21.73 -31.76 -41.06
CA CYS A 504 22.41 -32.77 -41.87
C CYS A 504 21.91 -32.76 -43.33
N LYS A 505 22.85 -32.67 -44.28
CA LYS A 505 22.58 -32.95 -45.69
C LYS A 505 22.51 -34.46 -45.89
N GLU A 506 21.61 -34.90 -46.78
CA GLU A 506 21.22 -36.30 -47.03
C GLU A 506 22.17 -37.37 -46.48
N CYS A 507 21.77 -38.03 -45.40
CA CYS A 507 22.48 -39.17 -44.84
C CYS A 507 21.51 -40.32 -44.54
N VAL A 508 22.06 -41.51 -44.33
CA VAL A 508 21.32 -42.76 -44.04
C VAL A 508 20.39 -42.65 -42.83
N TYR A 509 20.66 -41.70 -41.93
CA TYR A 509 19.87 -41.47 -40.72
C TYR A 509 18.88 -40.30 -40.82
N LYS A 510 18.81 -39.57 -41.95
CA LYS A 510 17.98 -38.35 -42.08
C LYS A 510 16.47 -38.58 -41.89
N ASN A 511 15.99 -39.78 -42.24
CA ASN A 511 14.57 -40.16 -42.13
C ASN A 511 14.34 -41.29 -41.10
N LYS A 512 15.33 -41.62 -40.28
CA LYS A 512 15.27 -42.76 -39.36
C LYS A 512 14.86 -42.28 -37.96
N GLN A 513 13.72 -42.73 -37.46
CA GLN A 513 13.37 -42.57 -36.04
C GLN A 513 14.28 -43.47 -35.19
N ILE A 514 14.96 -42.91 -34.23
CA ILE A 514 15.84 -43.59 -33.28
C ILE A 514 15.00 -43.97 -32.07
N ILE A 515 14.57 -45.21 -32.05
CA ILE A 515 13.56 -45.68 -31.10
C ILE A 515 14.22 -46.24 -29.83
N THR A 516 15.52 -46.59 -29.87
CA THR A 516 16.17 -47.32 -28.77
C THR A 516 17.53 -46.76 -28.28
N ILE A 517 17.86 -47.06 -27.01
CA ILE A 517 19.10 -46.67 -26.31
C ILE A 517 20.36 -47.25 -26.97
N LYS A 518 20.26 -48.39 -27.67
CA LYS A 518 21.39 -49.01 -28.39
C LYS A 518 21.70 -48.28 -29.70
N GLU A 519 20.69 -47.79 -30.40
CA GLU A 519 20.83 -47.09 -31.67
C GLU A 519 21.34 -45.65 -31.50
N SER A 520 21.05 -45.04 -30.35
CA SER A 520 21.47 -43.65 -30.05
C SER A 520 22.98 -43.49 -29.89
N LYS A 521 23.72 -44.47 -29.35
CA LYS A 521 25.19 -44.41 -29.36
C LYS A 521 25.77 -44.42 -30.77
N GLY A 522 25.23 -45.29 -31.64
CA GLY A 522 25.62 -45.37 -33.05
C GLY A 522 25.28 -44.11 -33.83
N PHE A 523 24.12 -43.51 -33.55
CA PHE A 523 23.69 -42.25 -34.13
C PHE A 523 24.52 -41.05 -33.67
N ILE A 524 24.84 -40.93 -32.38
CA ILE A 524 25.71 -39.84 -31.92
C ILE A 524 27.10 -39.98 -32.54
N SER A 525 27.60 -41.22 -32.67
CA SER A 525 28.90 -41.49 -33.33
C SER A 525 28.90 -41.11 -34.81
N HIS A 526 27.74 -41.11 -35.49
CA HIS A 526 27.62 -40.68 -36.87
C HIS A 526 27.88 -39.17 -37.04
N PHE A 527 27.56 -38.33 -36.04
CA PHE A 527 27.87 -36.90 -36.11
C PHE A 527 29.36 -36.56 -36.21
N PHE A 528 30.24 -37.52 -35.92
CA PHE A 528 31.69 -37.33 -35.92
C PHE A 528 32.40 -38.08 -37.05
N LYS A 529 31.64 -38.69 -37.97
CA LYS A 529 32.12 -39.27 -39.22
C LYS A 529 31.86 -38.28 -40.34
#